data_AF-A0A535ZU40-F1
#
_entry.id   AF-A0A535ZU40-F1
#
_cell.length_a   1.000
_cell.length_b   1.000
_cell.length_c   1.000
_cell.angle_alpha   90.00
_cell.angle_beta   90.00
_cell.angle_gamma   90.00
#
_symmetry.space_group_name_H-M   'P 1'
#
loop_
_entity.id
_entity.type
_entity.pdbx_description
1 polymer ?
#
loop_
_entity_poly.entity_id
_entity_poly.type
_entity_poly.pdbx_seq_one_letter_code
_entity_poly.pdbx_strand_id
1 'polypeptide(L)'
;MRAFETTRGHSRLLKLHYGHPEVHFEAWHHTGDGRLEIGLHFEGSADANERAFDYFRERMVEVKARLPRAELEPWDRGWKRLYETLAAAQLDEIVMAGAVERMDAYISTLQPMVSAFLERR
;
A
#
# COMPACT_ATOMS: atom_id res chain seq x y z
N MET A 1 11.50 2.54 17.45
CA MET A 1 10.87 3.05 16.22
C MET A 1 11.81 2.75 15.06
N ARG A 2 11.45 1.88 14.12
CA ARG A 2 12.28 1.69 12.91
C ARG A 2 12.04 2.93 12.02
N ALA A 3 13.12 3.56 11.55
CA ALA A 3 13.00 4.64 10.56
C ALA A 3 12.50 4.02 9.24
N PHE A 4 11.61 4.71 8.52
CA PHE A 4 11.19 4.28 7.19
C PHE A 4 12.26 4.66 6.16
N GLU A 5 12.34 3.87 5.09
CA GLU A 5 13.19 4.15 3.94
C GLU A 5 12.31 4.48 2.73
N THR A 6 12.79 5.38 1.86
CA THR A 6 12.07 5.80 0.66
C THR A 6 12.86 5.47 -0.59
N THR A 7 12.19 4.90 -1.60
CA THR A 7 12.76 4.73 -2.94
C THR A 7 11.95 5.54 -3.95
N ARG A 8 12.63 6.35 -4.78
CA ARG A 8 12.04 6.99 -5.96
C ARG A 8 12.32 6.11 -7.18
N GLY A 9 11.27 5.68 -7.86
CA GLY A 9 11.38 4.92 -9.11
C GLY A 9 11.54 5.82 -10.35
N HIS A 10 11.67 5.18 -11.52
CA HIS A 10 11.28 5.82 -12.78
C HIS A 10 9.75 5.82 -12.84
N SER A 11 9.14 6.92 -13.33
CA SER A 11 7.71 7.26 -13.14
C SER A 11 7.41 7.90 -11.77
N ARG A 12 6.27 8.58 -11.65
CA ARG A 12 5.82 9.35 -10.48
C ARG A 12 5.40 8.39 -9.35
N LEU A 13 6.38 7.66 -8.83
CA LEU A 13 6.27 6.53 -7.92
C LEU A 13 7.09 6.80 -6.64
N LEU A 14 6.44 6.63 -5.50
CA LEU A 14 7.04 6.64 -4.17
C LEU A 14 6.79 5.29 -3.50
N LYS A 15 7.85 4.64 -3.00
CA LYS A 15 7.76 3.46 -2.13
C LYS A 15 8.29 3.79 -0.73
N LEU A 16 7.61 3.32 0.31
CA LEU A 16 7.94 3.49 1.73
C LEU A 16 7.96 2.12 2.44
N HIS A 17 9.06 1.73 3.08
CA HIS A 17 9.14 0.47 3.84
C HIS A 17 9.83 0.62 5.19
N TYR A 18 9.52 -0.31 6.10
CA TYR A 18 10.06 -0.35 7.47
C TYR A 18 11.07 -1.51 7.66
N GLY A 19 12.10 -1.53 6.80
CA GLY A 19 13.14 -2.56 6.77
C GLY A 19 12.78 -3.85 6.01
N HIS A 20 11.61 -3.89 5.38
CA HIS A 20 11.12 -5.03 4.58
C HIS A 20 10.69 -4.52 3.19
N PRO A 21 11.62 -4.34 2.23
CA PRO A 21 11.29 -3.77 0.92
C PRO A 21 10.26 -4.60 0.14
N GLU A 22 10.11 -5.88 0.43
CA GLU A 22 9.07 -6.76 -0.13
C GLU A 22 7.67 -6.49 0.41
N VAL A 23 7.53 -5.73 1.50
CA VAL A 23 6.27 -5.26 2.08
C VAL A 23 6.32 -3.75 2.27
N HIS A 24 5.72 -2.99 1.36
CA HIS A 24 5.88 -1.54 1.32
C HIS A 24 4.60 -0.80 1.02
N PHE A 25 4.50 0.43 1.50
CA PHE A 25 3.48 1.36 1.04
C PHE A 25 3.93 2.02 -0.25
N GLU A 26 2.97 2.31 -1.11
CA GLU A 26 3.19 2.88 -2.42
C GLU A 26 2.23 4.03 -2.68
N ALA A 27 2.74 5.09 -3.32
CA ALA A 27 1.94 6.08 -4.02
C ALA A 27 2.40 6.14 -5.48
N TRP A 28 1.51 5.83 -6.42
CA TRP A 28 1.86 5.74 -7.85
C TRP A 28 0.87 6.48 -8.74
N HIS A 29 1.36 7.50 -9.44
CA HIS A 29 0.56 8.25 -10.42
C HIS A 29 0.58 7.57 -11.79
N HIS A 30 -0.50 6.87 -12.10
CA HIS A 30 -0.77 6.27 -13.40
C HIS A 30 -1.26 7.36 -14.37
N THR A 31 -0.32 8.09 -14.99
CA THR A 31 -0.65 9.20 -15.89
C THR A 31 -1.50 8.78 -17.09
N GLY A 32 -1.33 7.55 -17.57
CA GLY A 32 -2.12 7.02 -18.69
C GLY A 32 -3.60 6.86 -18.37
N ASP A 33 -3.92 6.55 -17.11
CA ASP A 33 -5.29 6.27 -16.65
C ASP A 33 -5.89 7.43 -15.85
N GLY A 34 -5.10 8.50 -15.62
CA GLY A 34 -5.50 9.66 -14.84
C GLY A 34 -5.83 9.31 -13.39
N ARG A 35 -5.09 8.38 -12.78
CA ARG A 35 -5.32 7.88 -11.42
C ARG A 35 -4.07 7.92 -10.57
N LEU A 36 -4.27 8.14 -9.28
CA LEU A 36 -3.25 7.96 -8.27
C LEU A 36 -3.66 6.75 -7.41
N GLU A 37 -2.76 5.79 -7.31
CA GLU A 37 -2.88 4.63 -6.41
C GLU A 37 -2.20 4.95 -5.08
N ILE A 38 -2.84 4.53 -3.98
CA ILE A 38 -2.27 4.48 -2.65
C ILE A 38 -2.49 3.06 -2.11
N GLY A 39 -1.44 2.38 -1.68
CA GLY A 39 -1.58 0.99 -1.27
C GLY A 39 -0.45 0.44 -0.44
N LEU A 40 -0.69 -0.73 0.15
CA LEU A 40 0.28 -1.63 0.75
C LEU A 40 0.49 -2.80 -0.22
N HIS A 41 1.75 -3.03 -0.60
CA HIS A 41 2.14 -4.00 -1.62
C HIS A 41 2.93 -5.15 -0.98
N PHE A 42 2.70 -6.36 -1.50
CA PHE A 42 3.42 -7.58 -1.16
C PHE A 42 4.10 -8.11 -2.43
N GLU A 43 5.39 -7.81 -2.55
CA GLU A 43 6.21 -8.06 -3.75
C GLU A 43 7.35 -9.06 -3.44
N GLY A 44 7.15 -9.94 -2.46
CA GLY A 44 8.09 -10.99 -2.06
C GLY A 44 7.96 -12.29 -2.87
N SER A 45 8.38 -13.41 -2.28
CA SER A 45 8.14 -14.73 -2.87
C SER A 45 6.64 -15.07 -2.89
N ALA A 46 6.20 -15.94 -3.81
CA ALA A 46 4.79 -16.30 -3.93
C ALA A 46 4.18 -16.81 -2.61
N ASP A 47 4.93 -17.66 -1.90
CA ASP A 47 4.58 -18.19 -0.58
C ASP A 47 4.52 -17.08 0.50
N ALA A 48 5.39 -16.07 0.43
CA ALA A 48 5.32 -14.90 1.29
C ALA A 48 4.05 -14.08 1.06
N ASN A 49 3.75 -13.84 -0.22
CA ASN A 49 2.64 -12.99 -0.63
C ASN A 49 1.30 -13.66 -0.33
N GLU A 50 1.20 -14.99 -0.48
CA GLU A 50 -0.03 -15.72 -0.14
C GLU A 50 -0.30 -15.68 1.37
N ARG A 51 0.73 -15.89 2.22
CA ARG A 51 0.58 -15.71 3.67
C ARG A 51 0.11 -14.31 4.06
N ALA A 52 0.68 -13.29 3.44
CA ALA A 52 0.26 -11.91 3.69
C ALA A 52 -1.20 -11.70 3.25
N PHE A 53 -1.56 -12.18 2.06
CA PHE A 53 -2.90 -12.09 1.52
C PHE A 53 -3.93 -12.78 2.42
N ASP A 54 -3.64 -14.00 2.89
CA ASP A 54 -4.47 -14.71 3.88
C ASP A 54 -4.65 -13.90 5.17
N TYR A 55 -3.54 -13.41 5.72
CA TYR A 55 -3.54 -12.62 6.96
C TYR A 55 -4.42 -11.37 6.84
N PHE A 56 -4.29 -10.60 5.76
CA PHE A 56 -5.07 -9.38 5.57
C PHE A 56 -6.53 -9.68 5.20
N ARG A 57 -6.80 -10.78 4.46
CA ARG A 57 -8.17 -11.17 4.10
C ARG A 57 -9.05 -11.37 5.33
N GLU A 58 -8.54 -12.07 6.34
CA GLU A 58 -9.24 -12.29 7.61
C GLU A 58 -9.54 -10.99 8.38
N ARG A 59 -8.80 -9.92 8.08
CA ARG A 59 -8.87 -8.62 8.77
C ARG A 59 -9.57 -7.54 7.94
N MET A 60 -10.10 -7.87 6.77
CA MET A 60 -10.69 -6.86 5.87
C MET A 60 -11.88 -6.12 6.48
N VAL A 61 -12.61 -6.72 7.42
CA VAL A 61 -13.67 -6.01 8.16
C VAL A 61 -13.09 -4.88 9.01
N GLU A 62 -12.02 -5.16 9.76
CA GLU A 62 -11.31 -4.14 10.56
C GLU A 62 -10.67 -3.08 9.67
N VAL A 63 -10.04 -3.50 8.56
CA VAL A 63 -9.45 -2.59 7.57
C VAL A 63 -10.53 -1.66 7.01
N LYS A 64 -11.65 -2.19 6.50
CA LYS A 64 -12.71 -1.36 5.89
C LYS A 64 -13.41 -0.44 6.88
N ALA A 65 -13.37 -0.73 8.19
CA ALA A 65 -13.87 0.19 9.21
C ALA A 65 -13.08 1.51 9.27
N ARG A 66 -11.79 1.50 8.89
CA ARG A 66 -10.92 2.69 8.85
C ARG A 66 -10.62 3.16 7.43
N LEU A 67 -10.52 2.24 6.49
CA LEU A 67 -10.18 2.45 5.08
C LEU A 67 -11.30 1.89 4.20
N PRO A 68 -12.47 2.56 4.13
CA PRO A 68 -13.68 1.99 3.52
C PRO A 68 -13.55 1.72 2.02
N ARG A 69 -12.62 2.38 1.32
CA ARG A 69 -12.34 2.19 -0.11
C ARG A 69 -11.21 1.20 -0.39
N ALA A 70 -10.57 0.67 0.65
CA ALA A 70 -9.49 -0.28 0.48
C ALA A 70 -10.01 -1.60 -0.08
N GLU A 71 -9.36 -2.07 -1.14
CA GLU A 71 -9.57 -3.40 -1.71
C GLU A 71 -8.30 -4.23 -1.58
N LEU A 72 -8.48 -5.53 -1.33
CA LEU A 72 -7.41 -6.51 -1.24
C LEU A 72 -7.53 -7.46 -2.44
N GLU A 73 -6.52 -7.48 -3.31
CA GLU A 73 -6.56 -8.28 -4.53
C GLU A 73 -5.19 -8.89 -4.90
N PRO A 74 -5.19 -9.98 -5.68
CA PRO A 74 -4.01 -10.40 -6.40
C PRO A 74 -3.55 -9.35 -7.42
N TRP A 75 -2.24 -9.22 -7.56
CA TRP A 75 -1.57 -8.29 -8.47
C TRP A 75 -0.48 -9.00 -9.27
N ASP A 76 0.00 -8.35 -10.33
CA ASP A 76 0.94 -8.88 -11.33
C ASP A 76 2.02 -9.84 -10.76
N ARG A 77 2.39 -10.87 -11.53
CA ARG A 77 3.48 -11.82 -11.18
C ARG A 77 3.34 -12.50 -9.81
N GLY A 78 2.12 -12.68 -9.30
CA GLY A 78 1.88 -13.30 -7.99
C GLY A 78 2.13 -12.37 -6.80
N TRP A 79 2.28 -11.08 -7.06
CA TRP A 79 2.20 -10.05 -6.05
C TRP A 79 0.77 -9.88 -5.56
N LYS A 80 0.61 -9.17 -4.46
CA LYS A 80 -0.70 -8.88 -3.88
C LYS A 80 -0.67 -7.44 -3.40
N ARG A 81 -1.84 -6.80 -3.33
CA ARG A 81 -1.93 -5.43 -2.84
C ARG A 81 -3.23 -5.19 -2.09
N LEU A 82 -3.14 -4.30 -1.11
CA LEU A 82 -4.26 -3.69 -0.42
C LEU A 82 -4.22 -2.21 -0.75
N TYR A 83 -5.14 -1.73 -1.58
CA TYR A 83 -5.00 -0.45 -2.27
C TYR A 83 -6.33 0.29 -2.42
N GLU A 84 -6.24 1.58 -2.71
CA GLU A 84 -7.33 2.38 -3.25
C GLU A 84 -6.81 3.29 -4.37
N THR A 85 -7.72 3.78 -5.22
CA THR A 85 -7.38 4.76 -6.25
C THR A 85 -8.24 6.01 -6.12
N LEU A 86 -7.68 7.13 -6.54
CA LEU A 86 -8.38 8.41 -6.69
C LEU A 86 -8.13 8.98 -8.09
N ALA A 87 -9.09 9.75 -8.58
CA ALA A 87 -8.92 10.48 -9.83
C ALA A 87 -7.80 11.51 -9.68
N ALA A 88 -6.85 11.49 -10.60
CA ALA A 88 -5.67 12.33 -10.62
C ALA A 88 -5.19 12.48 -12.07
N ALA A 89 -5.89 13.28 -12.87
CA ALA A 89 -5.41 13.60 -14.23
C ALA A 89 -4.06 14.35 -14.16
N GLN A 90 -3.88 15.15 -13.11
CA GLN A 90 -2.64 15.86 -12.79
C GLN A 90 -2.38 15.77 -11.27
N LEU A 91 -1.13 15.97 -10.86
CA LEU A 91 -0.74 16.09 -9.45
C LEU A 91 -0.81 17.56 -9.04
N ASP A 92 -2.01 18.10 -8.97
CA ASP A 92 -2.24 19.42 -8.39
C ASP A 92 -2.21 19.37 -6.86
N GLU A 93 -2.34 20.54 -6.23
CA GLU A 93 -2.29 20.67 -4.78
C GLU A 93 -3.40 19.88 -4.06
N ILE A 94 -4.59 19.77 -4.67
CA ILE A 94 -5.73 19.05 -4.10
C ILE A 94 -5.46 17.55 -4.13
N VAL A 95 -4.99 17.02 -5.26
CA VAL A 95 -4.61 15.61 -5.40
C VAL A 95 -3.47 15.27 -4.44
N MET A 96 -2.47 16.13 -4.31
CA MET A 96 -1.34 15.91 -3.40
C MET A 96 -1.77 15.91 -1.94
N ALA A 97 -2.62 16.86 -1.51
CA ALA A 97 -3.16 16.87 -0.16
C ALA A 97 -3.97 15.59 0.14
N GLY A 98 -4.84 15.20 -0.79
CA GLY A 98 -5.62 13.97 -0.66
C GLY A 98 -4.78 12.70 -0.67
N ALA A 99 -3.63 12.70 -1.35
CA ALA A 99 -2.66 11.61 -1.32
C ALA A 99 -1.99 11.47 0.04
N VAL A 100 -1.58 12.59 0.65
CA VAL A 100 -0.97 12.62 1.99
C VAL A 100 -1.94 12.11 3.03
N GLU A 101 -3.19 12.58 3.03
CA GLU A 101 -4.23 12.11 3.97
C GLU A 101 -4.47 10.60 3.86
N ARG A 102 -4.54 10.06 2.64
CA ARG A 102 -4.73 8.62 2.43
C ARG A 102 -3.51 7.82 2.84
N MET A 103 -2.31 8.27 2.49
CA MET A 103 -1.07 7.60 2.88
C MET A 103 -0.94 7.54 4.41
N ASP A 104 -1.24 8.63 5.10
CA ASP A 104 -1.27 8.67 6.57
C ASP A 104 -2.28 7.67 7.15
N ALA A 105 -3.51 7.64 6.61
CA ALA A 105 -4.53 6.69 7.03
C ALA A 105 -4.12 5.23 6.78
N TYR A 106 -3.49 4.94 5.64
CA TYR A 106 -2.98 3.62 5.29
C TYR A 106 -1.87 3.18 6.23
N ILE A 107 -0.85 4.02 6.45
CA ILE A 107 0.26 3.73 7.36
C ILE A 107 -0.27 3.52 8.77
N SER A 108 -1.06 4.46 9.28
CA SER A 108 -1.59 4.41 10.65
C SER A 108 -2.49 3.20 10.91
N THR A 109 -3.23 2.75 9.88
CA THR A 109 -4.10 1.57 9.99
C THR A 109 -3.35 0.26 9.82
N LEU A 110 -2.49 0.16 8.80
CA LEU A 110 -1.95 -1.11 8.33
C LEU A 110 -0.55 -1.41 8.88
N GLN A 111 0.26 -0.40 9.20
CA GLN A 111 1.62 -0.64 9.70
C GLN A 111 1.64 -1.48 11.00
N PRO A 112 0.76 -1.26 11.99
CA PRO A 112 0.69 -2.15 13.15
C PRO A 112 0.37 -3.61 12.79
N MET A 113 -0.50 -3.81 11.79
CA MET A 113 -0.85 -5.16 11.29
C MET A 113 0.33 -5.81 10.56
N VAL A 114 1.05 -5.03 9.74
CA VAL A 114 2.28 -5.48 9.06
C VAL A 114 3.33 -5.90 10.08
N SER A 115 3.58 -5.09 11.11
CA SER A 115 4.52 -5.43 12.19
C SER A 115 4.12 -6.73 12.88
N ALA A 116 2.85 -6.89 13.25
CA ALA A 116 2.35 -8.12 13.87
C ALA A 116 2.44 -9.34 12.95
N PHE A 117 2.25 -9.18 11.65
CA PHE A 117 2.43 -10.25 10.65
C PHE A 117 3.90 -10.69 10.56
N LEU A 118 4.82 -9.73 10.47
CA LEU A 118 6.26 -10.01 10.32
C LEU A 118 6.89 -10.61 11.58
N GLU A 119 6.40 -10.27 12.77
CA GLU A 119 6.85 -10.84 14.05
C GLU A 119 6.43 -12.30 14.26
N ARG A 120 5.36 -12.75 13.58
CA ARG A 120 4.83 -14.13 13.67
C ARG A 120 5.50 -15.10 12.71
N ARG A 121 6.46 -14.61 11.92
CA ARG A 121 7.00 -15.30 10.76
C ARG A 121 8.29 -16.06 11.06
#